data_AF-A0A1V5KA99-F1
#
_entry.id   AF-A0A1V5KA99-F1
#
_cell.length_a   1.000
_cell.length_b   1.000
_cell.length_c   1.000
_cell.angle_alpha   90.00
_cell.angle_beta   90.00
_cell.angle_gamma   90.00
#
_symmetry.space_group_name_H-M   'P 1'
#
loop_
_entity.id
_entity.type
_entity.pdbx_description
1 polymer ?
#
loop_
_entity_poly.entity_id
_entity_poly.type
_entity_poly.pdbx_seq_one_letter_code
_entity_poly.pdbx_strand_id
1 'polypeptide(L)'
;MGTRPPTLEQWRALYDATVAFASMKPWDYINDESIIGVKDPVTGTVAYSSVMGGLGELMGLATYLGAEGLQHLHSAHADETDYDDIELGTNLRALMTTFESRRDLTKRDLDVIKKLGLTFKGPHDWPLFRSWEAGYAPWYLSQSEAVFLTHVLQQVTDVYLRARDNPSVLSLFGDDHYLIRVLSSGPDGPVWEDRLMRPEPPPQPAPATPVIVDELRLARLANTATRSDTVWEVDMFRSPTPIQEGRDERPYLPYMQVMVDSGSFTVLATECTSAGHHRQAFVDGLIKTMDRTKAIPGEIQVMRDSVLELCKPVASRLNVPVRRNARLPVLEVFVTSVMQRLGVK
;
A
#
# COMPACT_ATOMS: atom_id res chain seq x y z
N MET A 1 -7.73 4.26 13.62
CA MET A 1 -9.03 4.60 12.99
C MET A 1 -10.15 3.81 13.67
N GLY A 2 -11.39 4.30 13.65
CA GLY A 2 -12.50 3.65 14.35
C GLY A 2 -12.76 2.25 13.79
N THR A 3 -12.88 1.25 14.66
CA THR A 3 -13.12 -0.16 14.26
C THR A 3 -14.60 -0.46 14.00
N ARG A 4 -15.48 0.52 14.19
CA ARG A 4 -16.93 0.33 14.11
C ARG A 4 -17.38 0.24 12.65
N PRO A 5 -18.18 -0.77 12.26
CA PRO A 5 -18.73 -0.86 10.92
C PRO A 5 -19.77 0.26 10.68
N PRO A 6 -20.00 0.69 9.42
CA PRO A 6 -21.01 1.69 9.09
C PRO A 6 -22.44 1.19 9.40
N THR A 7 -23.33 2.12 9.75
CA THR A 7 -24.77 1.84 9.90
C THR A 7 -25.43 1.63 8.54
N LEU A 8 -26.64 1.07 8.53
CA LEU A 8 -27.38 0.87 7.28
C LEU A 8 -27.72 2.20 6.57
N GLU A 9 -27.97 3.26 7.33
CA GLU A 9 -28.20 4.62 6.82
C GLU A 9 -26.93 5.19 6.16
N GLN A 10 -25.77 5.03 6.80
CA GLN A 10 -24.49 5.45 6.22
C GLN A 10 -24.15 4.67 4.96
N TRP A 11 -24.44 3.36 4.94
CA TRP A 11 -24.33 2.57 3.73
C TRP A 11 -25.27 3.08 2.65
N ARG A 12 -26.54 3.37 2.96
CA ARG A 12 -27.49 3.94 2.00
C ARG A 12 -26.93 5.21 1.35
N ALA A 13 -26.48 6.16 2.16
CA ALA A 13 -25.92 7.41 1.67
C ALA A 13 -24.70 7.21 0.76
N LEU A 14 -23.80 6.29 1.13
CA LEU A 14 -22.63 5.95 0.32
C LEU A 14 -23.02 5.33 -1.04
N TYR A 15 -23.95 4.37 -1.04
CA TYR A 15 -24.43 3.75 -2.29
C TYR A 15 -25.17 4.76 -3.18
N ASP A 16 -25.99 5.65 -2.60
CA ASP A 16 -26.70 6.68 -3.36
C ASP A 16 -25.71 7.66 -4.03
N ALA A 17 -24.68 8.11 -3.29
CA ALA A 17 -23.61 8.93 -3.85
C ALA A 17 -22.80 8.19 -4.94
N THR A 18 -22.55 6.90 -4.75
CA THR A 18 -21.82 6.06 -5.72
C THR A 18 -22.62 5.88 -7.01
N VAL A 19 -23.94 5.65 -6.90
CA VAL A 19 -24.82 5.52 -8.07
C VAL A 19 -24.90 6.84 -8.83
N ALA A 20 -25.00 7.97 -8.14
CA ALA A 20 -24.96 9.29 -8.76
C ALA A 20 -23.64 9.50 -9.52
N PHE A 21 -22.50 9.20 -8.88
CA PHE A 21 -21.18 9.27 -9.51
C PHE A 21 -21.09 8.38 -10.76
N ALA A 22 -21.50 7.12 -10.66
CA ALA A 22 -21.46 6.15 -11.75
C ALA A 22 -22.33 6.55 -12.94
N SER A 23 -23.51 7.14 -12.66
CA SER A 23 -24.48 7.52 -13.70
C SER A 23 -23.95 8.58 -14.67
N MET A 24 -22.96 9.37 -14.24
CA MET A 24 -22.30 10.35 -15.09
C MET A 24 -21.27 9.73 -16.02
N LYS A 25 -20.75 8.54 -15.69
CA LYS A 25 -19.65 7.88 -16.40
C LYS A 25 -18.41 8.76 -16.59
N PRO A 26 -17.82 9.28 -15.51
CA PRO A 26 -16.73 10.26 -15.59
C PRO A 26 -15.52 9.76 -16.40
N TRP A 27 -15.22 8.46 -16.32
CA TRP A 27 -14.16 7.79 -17.08
C TRP A 27 -14.34 7.84 -18.62
N ASP A 28 -15.54 8.14 -19.15
CA ASP A 28 -15.75 8.21 -20.61
C ASP A 28 -15.21 9.52 -21.23
N TYR A 29 -14.93 10.55 -20.43
CA TYR A 29 -14.60 11.88 -20.94
C TYR A 29 -13.58 12.66 -20.10
N ILE A 30 -13.09 12.10 -19.00
CA ILE A 30 -12.04 12.71 -18.16
C ILE A 30 -10.72 11.99 -18.40
N ASN A 31 -9.65 12.78 -18.49
CA ASN A 31 -8.28 12.31 -18.44
C ASN A 31 -7.92 11.93 -16.98
N ASP A 32 -7.34 10.74 -16.79
CA ASP A 32 -6.87 10.17 -15.52
C ASP A 32 -5.91 11.10 -14.73
N GLU A 33 -5.34 12.13 -15.37
CA GLU A 33 -4.47 13.15 -14.78
C GLU A 33 -5.18 14.18 -13.89
N SER A 34 -6.52 14.27 -13.93
CA SER A 34 -7.27 15.25 -13.13
C SER A 34 -7.38 14.83 -11.66
N ILE A 35 -6.87 15.67 -10.75
CA ILE A 35 -6.90 15.42 -9.30
C ILE A 35 -7.79 16.44 -8.59
N ILE A 36 -8.78 15.94 -7.84
CA ILE A 36 -9.68 16.76 -7.02
C ILE A 36 -9.47 16.42 -5.54
N GLY A 37 -9.14 17.43 -4.74
CA GLY A 37 -9.05 17.30 -3.29
C GLY A 37 -10.42 17.47 -2.61
N VAL A 38 -10.68 16.69 -1.57
CA VAL A 38 -11.81 16.91 -0.66
C VAL A 38 -11.29 16.85 0.77
N LYS A 39 -11.48 17.91 1.55
CA LYS A 39 -11.00 17.95 2.94
C LYS A 39 -12.04 17.31 3.86
N ASP A 40 -11.60 16.34 4.66
CA ASP A 40 -12.43 15.77 5.73
C ASP A 40 -12.73 16.84 6.78
N PRO A 41 -13.99 17.21 7.03
CA PRO A 41 -14.35 18.19 8.06
C PRO A 41 -14.05 17.70 9.48
N VAL A 42 -13.86 16.40 9.70
CA VAL A 42 -13.60 15.81 11.02
C VAL A 42 -12.11 15.75 11.31
N THR A 43 -11.32 15.16 10.41
CA THR A 43 -9.88 14.94 10.63
C THR A 43 -9.00 16.03 10.06
N GLY A 44 -9.52 16.83 9.13
CA GLY A 44 -8.74 17.80 8.36
C GLY A 44 -7.87 17.17 7.27
N THR A 45 -7.82 15.84 7.15
CA THR A 45 -7.07 15.16 6.08
C THR A 45 -7.69 15.45 4.73
N VAL A 46 -6.86 15.73 3.72
CA VAL A 46 -7.31 15.89 2.34
C VAL A 46 -7.30 14.53 1.63
N ALA A 47 -8.39 14.22 0.95
CA ALA A 47 -8.56 13.11 0.04
C ALA A 47 -8.30 13.58 -1.41
N TYR A 48 -7.16 13.24 -1.99
CA TYR A 48 -6.82 13.54 -3.38
C TYR A 48 -7.38 12.45 -4.28
N SER A 49 -8.37 12.78 -5.09
CA SER A 49 -9.15 11.81 -5.84
C SER A 49 -8.82 11.87 -7.34
N SER A 50 -8.53 10.70 -7.91
CA SER A 50 -8.38 10.49 -9.35
C SER A 50 -9.42 9.48 -9.82
N VAL A 51 -10.02 9.75 -10.98
CA VAL A 51 -10.97 8.84 -11.64
C VAL A 51 -10.16 7.78 -12.37
N MET A 52 -10.54 6.53 -12.17
CA MET A 52 -9.94 5.39 -12.86
C MET A 52 -10.86 4.92 -13.99
N GLY A 53 -10.28 4.46 -15.10
CA GLY A 53 -11.01 3.71 -16.12
C GLY A 53 -10.85 4.20 -17.55
N GLY A 54 -9.96 5.17 -17.83
CA GLY A 54 -9.72 5.64 -19.21
C GLY A 54 -9.31 4.54 -20.20
N LEU A 55 -8.75 3.42 -19.70
CA LEU A 55 -8.36 2.24 -20.50
C LEU A 55 -9.37 1.07 -20.41
N GLY A 56 -10.50 1.24 -19.73
CA GLY A 56 -11.59 0.25 -19.69
C GLY A 56 -11.34 -1.01 -18.85
N GLU A 57 -10.25 -1.08 -18.08
CA GLU A 57 -9.92 -2.27 -17.26
C GLU A 57 -10.44 -2.19 -15.82
N LEU A 58 -10.26 -1.05 -15.15
CA LEU A 58 -10.74 -0.82 -13.77
C LEU A 58 -11.42 0.56 -13.68
N MET A 59 -12.74 0.56 -13.51
CA MET A 59 -13.54 1.78 -13.44
C MET A 59 -13.82 2.13 -11.98
N GLY A 60 -13.63 3.40 -11.61
CA GLY A 60 -13.87 3.82 -10.23
C GLY A 60 -13.32 5.18 -9.85
N LEU A 61 -13.19 5.37 -8.54
CA LEU A 61 -12.58 6.52 -7.91
C LEU A 61 -11.56 6.02 -6.89
N ALA A 62 -10.29 6.40 -7.08
CA ALA A 62 -9.23 6.20 -6.10
C ALA A 62 -9.01 7.51 -5.34
N THR A 63 -9.09 7.45 -4.02
CA THR A 63 -8.96 8.62 -3.15
C THR A 63 -7.78 8.43 -2.20
N TYR A 64 -6.68 9.11 -2.50
CA TYR A 64 -5.41 9.02 -1.78
C TYR A 64 -5.41 9.99 -0.58
N LEU A 65 -5.08 9.49 0.60
CA LEU A 65 -5.27 10.23 1.84
C LEU A 65 -3.99 10.97 2.28
N GLY A 66 -4.11 12.27 2.47
CA GLY A 66 -3.04 13.13 2.98
C GLY A 66 -1.85 13.24 2.03
N ALA A 67 -0.75 13.81 2.54
CA ALA A 67 0.47 14.01 1.77
C ALA A 67 1.13 12.68 1.33
N GLU A 68 1.09 11.66 2.20
CA GLU A 68 1.59 10.31 1.87
C GLU A 68 0.84 9.69 0.69
N GLY A 69 -0.50 9.76 0.71
CA GLY A 69 -1.31 9.27 -0.40
C GLY A 69 -1.04 10.02 -1.70
N LEU A 70 -0.93 11.36 -1.64
CA LEU A 70 -0.64 12.17 -2.82
C LEU A 70 0.72 11.84 -3.44
N GLN A 71 1.74 11.60 -2.61
CA GLN A 71 3.06 11.17 -3.08
C GLN A 71 2.96 9.85 -3.86
N HIS A 72 2.20 8.87 -3.36
CA HIS A 72 1.95 7.62 -4.07
C HIS A 72 1.27 7.82 -5.43
N LEU A 73 0.28 8.71 -5.50
CA LEU A 73 -0.39 9.05 -6.75
C LEU A 73 0.59 9.66 -7.77
N HIS A 74 1.45 10.57 -7.34
CA HIS A 74 2.47 11.16 -8.22
C HIS A 74 3.49 10.14 -8.71
N SER A 75 4.02 9.29 -7.83
CA SER A 75 4.97 8.25 -8.23
C SER A 75 4.35 7.28 -9.24
N ALA A 76 3.07 6.95 -9.07
CA ALA A 76 2.34 6.11 -10.03
C ALA A 76 2.16 6.78 -11.40
N HIS A 77 1.89 8.09 -11.44
CA HIS A 77 1.76 8.84 -12.71
C HIS A 77 3.11 9.09 -13.40
N ALA A 78 4.19 9.24 -12.64
CA ALA A 78 5.52 9.57 -13.19
C ALA A 78 6.33 8.34 -13.65
N ASP A 79 5.82 7.11 -13.44
CA ASP A 79 6.56 5.85 -13.61
C ASP A 79 7.90 5.83 -12.80
N GLU A 80 7.96 6.62 -11.73
CA GLU A 80 9.11 6.75 -10.83
C GLU A 80 9.03 5.72 -9.69
N THR A 81 8.84 4.45 -10.08
CA THR A 81 8.76 3.35 -9.12
C THR A 81 10.12 3.12 -8.47
N ASP A 82 10.24 3.39 -7.16
CA ASP A 82 11.44 3.06 -6.39
C ASP A 82 11.51 1.55 -6.14
N TYR A 83 12.21 0.85 -7.05
CA TYR A 83 12.45 -0.57 -6.93
C TYR A 83 13.37 -0.96 -5.78
N ASP A 84 13.99 -0.02 -5.06
CA ASP A 84 14.77 -0.30 -3.83
C ASP A 84 13.91 -0.26 -2.56
N ASP A 85 12.69 0.30 -2.61
CA ASP A 85 11.77 0.38 -1.48
C ASP A 85 11.25 -1.01 -1.07
N ILE A 86 11.47 -1.38 0.20
CA ILE A 86 10.94 -2.64 0.76
C ILE A 86 9.41 -2.57 0.90
N GLU A 87 8.86 -1.36 1.00
CA GLU A 87 7.42 -1.09 1.09
C GLU A 87 6.76 -0.84 -0.27
N LEU A 88 7.47 -1.13 -1.36
CA LEU A 88 6.95 -0.93 -2.70
C LEU A 88 5.62 -1.67 -2.89
N GLY A 89 4.59 -0.92 -3.30
CA GLY A 89 3.23 -1.45 -3.51
C GLY A 89 2.46 -1.76 -2.23
N THR A 90 3.08 -1.65 -1.04
CA THR A 90 2.42 -1.93 0.24
C THR A 90 2.22 -0.70 1.10
N ASN A 91 2.79 0.46 0.75
CA ASN A 91 2.64 1.71 1.50
C ASN A 91 1.43 2.57 1.09
N LEU A 92 0.40 2.00 0.47
CA LEU A 92 -0.74 2.77 -0.04
C LEU A 92 -1.74 3.14 1.07
N ARG A 93 -2.04 4.44 1.21
CA ARG A 93 -3.15 4.96 2.03
C ARG A 93 -4.23 5.58 1.16
N ALA A 94 -5.33 4.86 0.97
CA ALA A 94 -6.41 5.28 0.09
C ALA A 94 -7.78 4.75 0.51
N LEU A 95 -8.84 5.40 0.07
CA LEU A 95 -10.19 4.85 0.00
C LEU A 95 -10.54 4.66 -1.47
N MET A 96 -11.08 3.50 -1.82
CA MET A 96 -11.43 3.20 -3.21
C MET A 96 -12.90 2.83 -3.34
N THR A 97 -13.50 3.35 -4.40
CA THR A 97 -14.80 2.91 -4.94
C THR A 97 -14.55 2.36 -6.33
N THR A 98 -14.68 1.07 -6.53
CA THR A 98 -14.53 0.43 -7.85
C THR A 98 -15.84 -0.23 -8.28
N PHE A 99 -15.99 -0.45 -9.59
CA PHE A 99 -17.15 -1.14 -10.15
C PHE A 99 -16.74 -2.50 -10.73
N GLU A 100 -17.11 -3.55 -10.03
CA GLU A 100 -16.62 -4.91 -10.23
C GLU A 100 -17.69 -5.86 -10.78
N SER A 101 -17.30 -7.12 -10.99
CA SER A 101 -18.26 -8.20 -11.18
C SER A 101 -18.80 -8.69 -9.84
N ARG A 102 -20.05 -9.17 -9.84
CA ARG A 102 -20.68 -9.81 -8.67
C ARG A 102 -19.80 -10.87 -7.99
N ARG A 103 -18.98 -11.60 -8.77
CA ARG A 103 -18.12 -12.69 -8.30
C ARG A 103 -16.94 -12.20 -7.45
N ASP A 104 -16.54 -10.93 -7.61
CA ASP A 104 -15.40 -10.34 -6.90
C ASP A 104 -15.82 -9.77 -5.53
N LEU A 105 -17.14 -9.64 -5.30
CA LEU A 105 -17.69 -9.23 -4.02
C LEU A 105 -17.72 -10.38 -3.02
N THR A 106 -17.33 -10.11 -1.78
CA THR A 106 -17.44 -11.07 -0.69
C THR A 106 -18.91 -11.21 -0.25
N LYS A 107 -19.21 -12.26 0.53
CA LYS A 107 -20.52 -12.40 1.18
C LYS A 107 -20.89 -11.17 2.02
N ARG A 108 -19.92 -10.56 2.71
CA ARG A 108 -20.14 -9.37 3.54
C ARG A 108 -20.57 -8.17 2.71
N ASP A 109 -19.97 -7.98 1.53
CA ASP A 109 -20.36 -6.90 0.60
C ASP A 109 -21.78 -7.14 0.07
N LEU A 110 -22.05 -8.37 -0.40
CA LEU A 110 -23.36 -8.76 -0.93
C LEU A 110 -24.49 -8.64 0.10
N ASP A 111 -24.21 -8.96 1.36
CA ASP A 111 -25.19 -8.85 2.44
C ASP A 111 -25.60 -7.38 2.72
N VAL A 112 -24.68 -6.41 2.55
CA VAL A 112 -25.02 -4.98 2.67
C VAL A 112 -25.95 -4.57 1.52
N ILE A 113 -25.60 -4.89 0.28
CA ILE A 113 -26.43 -4.61 -0.91
C ILE A 113 -27.84 -5.18 -0.74
N LYS A 114 -27.93 -6.44 -0.29
CA LYS A 114 -29.20 -7.12 -0.05
C LYS A 114 -30.03 -6.44 1.05
N LYS A 115 -29.42 -6.06 2.17
CA LYS A 115 -30.11 -5.34 3.26
C LYS A 115 -30.64 -3.98 2.81
N LEU A 116 -29.96 -3.35 1.86
CA LEU A 116 -30.42 -2.10 1.24
C LEU A 116 -31.48 -2.33 0.15
N GLY A 117 -31.79 -3.56 -0.24
CA GLY A 117 -32.72 -3.84 -1.34
C GLY A 117 -32.24 -3.31 -2.69
N LEU A 118 -30.92 -3.14 -2.86
CA LEU A 118 -30.32 -2.65 -4.09
C LEU A 118 -30.08 -3.80 -5.07
N THR A 119 -30.10 -3.50 -6.36
CA THR A 119 -29.79 -4.45 -7.43
C THR A 119 -28.90 -3.79 -8.47
N PHE A 120 -27.85 -4.49 -8.87
CA PHE A 120 -26.93 -4.08 -9.93
C PHE A 120 -26.93 -5.15 -11.03
N LYS A 121 -26.67 -4.77 -12.28
CA LYS A 121 -26.72 -5.65 -13.44
C LYS A 121 -25.47 -5.43 -14.27
N GLY A 122 -24.80 -6.48 -14.72
CA GLY A 122 -23.61 -6.35 -15.55
C GLY A 122 -22.30 -6.69 -14.82
N PRO A 123 -21.21 -6.91 -15.56
CA PRO A 123 -19.92 -7.34 -15.03
C PRO A 123 -19.07 -6.21 -14.42
N HIS A 124 -19.43 -4.94 -14.58
CA HIS A 124 -18.68 -3.78 -14.07
C HIS A 124 -19.61 -2.74 -13.44
N ASP A 125 -20.65 -3.21 -12.76
CA ASP A 125 -21.72 -2.38 -12.21
C ASP A 125 -21.87 -2.57 -10.70
N TRP A 126 -21.10 -3.49 -10.08
CA TRP A 126 -21.22 -3.79 -8.66
C TRP A 126 -20.25 -2.92 -7.87
N PRO A 127 -20.73 -1.95 -7.06
CA PRO A 127 -19.85 -1.11 -6.28
C PRO A 127 -19.10 -1.95 -5.23
N LEU A 128 -17.78 -1.77 -5.20
CA LEU A 128 -16.89 -2.34 -4.21
C LEU A 128 -16.17 -1.20 -3.49
N PHE A 129 -16.18 -1.25 -2.16
CA PHE A 129 -15.55 -0.24 -1.32
C PHE A 129 -14.43 -0.84 -0.50
N ARG A 130 -13.21 -0.28 -0.60
CA ARG A 130 -12.06 -0.74 0.17
C ARG A 130 -11.27 0.41 0.78
N SER A 131 -10.88 0.21 2.04
CA SER A 131 -9.85 1.00 2.70
C SER A 131 -8.51 0.35 2.43
N TRP A 132 -7.50 1.14 2.09
CA TRP A 132 -6.11 0.77 1.88
C TRP A 132 -5.26 1.44 2.96
N GLU A 133 -4.45 0.62 3.63
CA GLU A 133 -3.60 1.05 4.73
C GLU A 133 -2.26 0.35 4.61
N ALA A 134 -1.20 1.13 4.83
CA ALA A 134 0.16 0.69 4.63
C ALA A 134 0.49 -0.59 5.41
N GLY A 135 1.01 -1.60 4.73
CA GLY A 135 1.38 -2.90 5.29
C GLY A 135 0.19 -3.84 5.55
N TYR A 136 -1.01 -3.50 5.11
CA TYR A 136 -2.21 -4.34 5.25
C TYR A 136 -2.87 -4.65 3.92
N ALA A 137 -3.62 -5.75 3.88
CA ALA A 137 -4.50 -6.04 2.75
C ALA A 137 -5.63 -4.99 2.66
N PRO A 138 -6.22 -4.76 1.47
CA PRO A 138 -7.44 -3.98 1.31
C PRO A 138 -8.56 -4.51 2.21
N TRP A 139 -9.26 -3.64 2.91
CA TRP A 139 -10.22 -4.04 3.93
C TRP A 139 -11.54 -3.27 3.86
N TYR A 140 -12.52 -3.72 4.64
CA TYR A 140 -13.82 -3.06 4.73
C TYR A 140 -13.69 -1.68 5.37
N LEU A 141 -14.55 -0.76 4.93
CA LEU A 141 -14.61 0.58 5.50
C LEU A 141 -15.07 0.55 6.97
N SER A 142 -14.45 1.40 7.78
CA SER A 142 -15.01 1.87 9.04
C SER A 142 -16.17 2.84 8.81
N GLN A 143 -16.93 3.09 9.88
CA GLN A 143 -17.99 4.10 9.92
C GLN A 143 -17.49 5.48 9.47
N SER A 144 -16.35 5.94 9.96
CA SER A 144 -15.79 7.25 9.61
C SER A 144 -15.37 7.32 8.14
N GLU A 145 -14.75 6.25 7.63
CA GLU A 145 -14.32 6.19 6.22
C GLU A 145 -15.52 6.15 5.28
N ALA A 146 -16.61 5.44 5.62
CA ALA A 146 -17.81 5.43 4.80
C ALA A 146 -18.49 6.80 4.72
N VAL A 147 -18.56 7.54 5.83
CA VAL A 147 -19.07 8.91 5.84
C VAL A 147 -18.18 9.82 5.00
N PHE A 148 -16.86 9.74 5.19
CA PHE A 148 -15.94 10.58 4.45
C PHE A 148 -15.95 10.28 2.95
N LEU A 149 -15.91 9.01 2.55
CA LEU A 149 -16.00 8.58 1.15
C LEU A 149 -17.32 9.03 0.49
N THR A 150 -18.42 9.09 1.27
CA THR A 150 -19.68 9.66 0.78
C THR A 150 -19.52 11.13 0.42
N HIS A 151 -18.91 11.94 1.30
CA HIS A 151 -18.63 13.35 0.99
C HIS A 151 -17.70 13.47 -0.23
N VAL A 152 -16.67 12.64 -0.31
CA VAL A 152 -15.74 12.63 -1.45
C VAL A 152 -16.50 12.39 -2.75
N LEU A 153 -17.30 11.33 -2.85
CA LEU A 153 -18.08 11.01 -4.05
C LEU A 153 -19.03 12.15 -4.43
N GLN A 154 -19.73 12.74 -3.47
CA GLN A 154 -20.64 13.87 -3.71
C GLN A 154 -19.90 15.09 -4.24
N GLN A 155 -18.77 15.46 -3.63
CA GLN A 155 -18.02 16.66 -4.01
C GLN A 155 -17.25 16.48 -5.31
N VAL A 156 -16.70 15.30 -5.56
CA VAL A 156 -16.09 14.95 -6.83
C VAL A 156 -17.15 14.97 -7.95
N THR A 157 -18.35 14.45 -7.68
CA THR A 157 -19.49 14.52 -8.62
C THR A 157 -19.86 15.97 -8.95
N ASP A 158 -19.98 16.83 -7.95
CA ASP A 158 -20.26 18.26 -8.15
C ASP A 158 -19.23 18.93 -9.07
N VAL A 159 -17.94 18.76 -8.78
CA VAL A 159 -16.85 19.35 -9.56
C VAL A 159 -16.90 18.85 -11.01
N TYR A 160 -17.11 17.55 -11.22
CA TYR A 160 -17.17 16.99 -12.56
C TYR A 160 -18.40 17.41 -13.37
N LEU A 161 -19.55 17.59 -12.72
CA LEU A 161 -20.73 18.16 -13.39
C LEU A 161 -20.47 19.59 -13.85
N ARG A 162 -19.81 20.40 -13.02
CA ARG A 162 -19.39 21.76 -13.40
C ARG A 162 -18.34 21.74 -14.51
N ALA A 163 -17.41 20.79 -14.47
CA ALA A 163 -16.36 20.64 -15.48
C ALA A 163 -16.91 20.25 -16.86
N ARG A 164 -18.02 19.53 -16.93
CA ARG A 164 -18.69 19.20 -18.20
C ARG A 164 -19.08 20.46 -18.97
N ASP A 165 -19.60 21.46 -18.27
CA ASP A 165 -20.06 22.71 -18.87
C ASP A 165 -18.94 23.77 -18.91
N ASN A 166 -17.92 23.64 -18.05
CA ASN A 166 -16.74 24.48 -18.00
C ASN A 166 -15.46 23.66 -17.72
N PRO A 167 -14.78 23.14 -18.75
CA PRO A 167 -13.58 22.30 -18.57
C PRO A 167 -12.45 22.97 -17.79
N SER A 168 -12.42 24.31 -17.75
CA SER A 168 -11.37 25.05 -17.02
C SER A 168 -11.38 24.81 -15.51
N VAL A 169 -12.47 24.26 -14.94
CA VAL A 169 -12.56 23.86 -13.53
C VAL A 169 -11.55 22.77 -13.18
N LEU A 170 -11.20 21.90 -14.14
CA LEU A 170 -10.20 20.85 -13.99
C LEU A 170 -8.82 21.25 -14.52
N SER A 171 -8.62 22.52 -14.87
CA SER A 171 -7.30 23.00 -15.30
C SER A 171 -6.26 22.67 -14.24
N LEU A 172 -5.08 22.25 -14.66
CA LEU A 172 -3.92 22.11 -13.77
C LEU A 172 -3.60 23.49 -13.19
N PHE A 173 -3.74 23.64 -11.87
CA PHE A 173 -3.47 24.90 -11.17
C PHE A 173 -1.97 25.04 -10.86
N GLY A 174 -1.13 25.01 -11.90
CA GLY A 174 0.34 25.01 -11.76
C GLY A 174 0.88 23.78 -11.03
N ASP A 175 2.21 23.73 -10.86
CA ASP A 175 2.90 22.50 -10.44
C ASP A 175 2.60 22.03 -9.00
N ASP A 176 1.97 22.87 -8.16
CA ASP A 176 1.83 22.62 -6.71
C ASP A 176 0.45 22.96 -6.09
N HIS A 177 -0.59 23.31 -6.88
CA HIS A 177 -1.92 23.59 -6.30
C HIS A 177 -2.98 22.63 -6.81
N TYR A 178 -3.88 22.27 -5.90
CA TYR A 178 -5.03 21.43 -6.18
C TYR A 178 -6.31 22.20 -5.88
N LEU A 179 -7.35 21.91 -6.68
CA LEU A 179 -8.70 22.28 -6.32
C LEU A 179 -9.16 21.40 -5.16
N ILE A 180 -9.33 22.00 -3.98
CA ILE A 180 -9.80 21.32 -2.77
C ILE A 180 -11.19 21.82 -2.40
N ARG A 181 -12.14 20.89 -2.27
CA ARG A 181 -13.47 21.12 -1.72
C ARG A 181 -13.38 21.15 -0.20
N VAL A 182 -13.77 22.27 0.41
CA VAL A 182 -13.70 22.48 1.86
C VAL A 182 -15.08 22.85 2.39
N LEU A 183 -15.50 22.21 3.47
CA LEU A 183 -16.74 22.55 4.17
C LEU A 183 -16.50 23.77 5.08
N SER A 184 -17.20 24.87 4.80
CA SER A 184 -17.16 26.12 5.56
C SER A 184 -18.49 26.38 6.25
N SER A 185 -18.47 27.20 7.31
CA SER A 185 -19.68 27.72 7.92
C SER A 185 -20.23 28.88 7.08
N GLY A 186 -21.38 28.67 6.44
CA GLY A 186 -22.15 29.72 5.77
C GLY A 186 -23.25 30.30 6.66
N PRO A 187 -23.88 31.40 6.23
CA PRO A 187 -24.97 32.05 6.97
C PRO A 187 -26.21 31.16 7.15
N ASP A 188 -26.49 30.27 6.19
CA ASP A 188 -27.64 29.36 6.19
C ASP A 188 -27.26 27.91 6.54
N GLY A 189 -26.04 27.69 7.03
CA GLY A 189 -25.50 26.38 7.38
C GLY A 189 -24.20 26.03 6.65
N PRO A 190 -23.72 24.78 6.78
CA PRO A 190 -22.48 24.34 6.15
C PRO A 190 -22.56 24.40 4.62
N VAL A 191 -21.55 24.99 3.97
CA VAL A 191 -21.45 25.11 2.50
C VAL A 191 -20.08 24.61 2.04
N TRP A 192 -20.06 23.86 0.94
CA TRP A 192 -18.82 23.41 0.32
C TRP A 192 -18.28 24.47 -0.66
N GLU A 193 -17.02 24.85 -0.51
CA GLU A 193 -16.34 25.87 -1.28
C GLU A 193 -15.15 25.30 -2.06
N ASP A 194 -14.87 25.88 -3.24
CA ASP A 194 -13.64 25.64 -3.99
C ASP A 194 -12.49 26.44 -3.37
N ARG A 195 -11.38 25.77 -3.06
CA ARG A 195 -10.13 26.43 -2.62
C ARG A 195 -8.94 25.89 -3.40
N LEU A 196 -8.10 26.79 -3.89
CA LEU A 196 -6.79 26.42 -4.43
C LEU A 196 -5.80 26.36 -3.28
N MET A 197 -5.27 25.18 -3.01
CA MET A 197 -4.42 24.92 -1.87
C MET A 197 -3.21 24.09 -2.28
N ARG A 198 -2.07 24.37 -1.63
CA ARG A 198 -0.90 23.50 -1.69
C ARG A 198 -1.10 22.30 -0.77
N PRO A 199 -0.62 21.12 -1.16
CA PRO A 199 -0.65 19.96 -0.28
C PRO A 199 0.23 20.21 0.95
N GLU A 200 -0.10 19.55 2.05
CA GLU A 200 0.82 19.45 3.18
C GLU A 200 2.11 18.74 2.73
N PRO A 201 3.29 19.13 3.24
CA PRO A 201 4.51 18.42 2.93
C PRO A 201 4.41 16.96 3.39
N PRO A 202 4.99 15.99 2.66
CA PRO A 202 5.03 14.62 3.10
C PRO A 202 5.71 14.54 4.47
N PRO A 203 5.25 13.66 5.37
CA PRO A 203 5.91 13.46 6.64
C PRO A 203 7.35 13.03 6.39
N GLN A 204 8.28 13.60 7.14
CA GLN A 204 9.67 13.18 7.06
C GLN A 204 9.76 11.72 7.51
N PRO A 205 10.50 10.85 6.77
CA PRO A 205 10.65 9.46 7.18
C PRO A 205 11.14 9.40 8.62
N ALA A 206 10.46 8.62 9.45
CA ALA A 206 10.92 8.41 10.81
C ALA A 206 12.36 7.86 10.75
N PRO A 207 13.29 8.34 11.60
CA PRO A 207 14.64 7.81 11.62
C PRO A 207 14.58 6.30 11.87
N ALA A 208 15.29 5.55 11.04
CA ALA A 208 15.28 4.10 11.14
C ALA A 208 15.73 3.66 12.54
N THR A 209 14.97 2.76 13.17
CA THR A 209 15.35 2.22 14.48
C THR A 209 16.72 1.54 14.37
N PRO A 210 17.69 1.91 15.22
CA PRO A 210 19.00 1.25 15.25
C PRO A 210 18.83 -0.24 15.54
N VAL A 211 19.65 -1.07 14.89
CA VAL A 211 19.73 -2.50 15.16
C VAL A 211 20.80 -2.77 16.21
N ILE A 212 20.54 -3.73 17.09
CA ILE A 212 21.47 -4.20 18.11
C ILE A 212 22.10 -5.49 17.60
N VAL A 213 23.43 -5.58 17.68
CA VAL A 213 24.19 -6.76 17.28
C VAL A 213 24.72 -7.48 18.51
N ASP A 214 24.46 -8.78 18.62
CA ASP A 214 25.06 -9.61 19.67
C ASP A 214 26.55 -9.87 19.37
N GLU A 215 27.40 -9.01 19.91
CA GLU A 215 28.85 -9.07 19.67
C GLU A 215 29.50 -10.33 20.23
N LEU A 216 29.03 -10.82 21.37
CA LEU A 216 29.55 -12.05 21.98
C LEU A 216 29.26 -13.26 21.08
N ARG A 217 28.04 -13.31 20.53
CA ARG A 217 27.62 -14.35 19.60
C ARG A 217 28.40 -14.28 18.28
N LEU A 218 28.64 -13.08 17.74
CA LEU A 218 29.48 -12.92 16.56
C LEU A 218 30.94 -13.34 16.79
N ALA A 219 31.52 -13.00 17.94
CA ALA A 219 32.88 -13.42 18.28
C ALA A 219 32.99 -14.94 18.38
N ARG A 220 31.97 -15.61 18.93
CA ARG A 220 31.89 -17.08 18.95
C ARG A 220 31.77 -17.67 17.56
N LEU A 221 30.92 -17.09 16.71
CA LEU A 221 30.74 -17.52 15.33
C LEU A 221 32.07 -17.41 14.56
N ALA A 222 32.77 -16.28 14.67
CA ALA A 222 34.05 -16.04 14.00
C ALA A 222 35.13 -17.09 14.34
N ASN A 223 35.06 -17.68 15.55
CA ASN A 223 36.00 -18.69 16.02
C ASN A 223 35.57 -20.14 15.73
N THR A 224 34.28 -20.39 15.53
CA THR A 224 33.73 -21.77 15.49
C THR A 224 33.10 -22.16 14.15
N ALA A 225 32.66 -21.18 13.36
CA ALA A 225 32.07 -21.42 12.05
C ALA A 225 33.16 -21.61 10.99
N THR A 226 32.84 -22.42 9.99
CA THR A 226 33.72 -22.64 8.83
C THR A 226 33.52 -21.52 7.83
N ARG A 227 34.60 -20.92 7.36
CA ARG A 227 34.57 -19.99 6.23
C ARG A 227 34.52 -20.79 4.93
N SER A 228 33.65 -20.39 4.02
CA SER A 228 33.49 -21.01 2.70
C SER A 228 33.56 -19.96 1.60
N ASP A 229 33.75 -20.40 0.36
CA ASP A 229 33.66 -19.55 -0.84
C ASP A 229 32.21 -19.47 -1.38
N THR A 230 31.23 -19.90 -0.58
CA THR A 230 29.81 -19.86 -0.97
C THR A 230 29.30 -18.42 -0.98
N VAL A 231 28.42 -18.12 -1.92
CA VAL A 231 27.74 -16.83 -2.02
C VAL A 231 26.30 -16.99 -1.55
N TRP A 232 25.91 -16.16 -0.57
CA TRP A 232 24.53 -16.14 -0.07
C TRP A 232 23.76 -15.00 -0.72
N GLU A 233 22.63 -15.29 -1.34
CA GLU A 233 21.67 -14.27 -1.74
C GLU A 233 20.68 -14.04 -0.59
N VAL A 234 20.54 -12.78 -0.19
CA VAL A 234 19.73 -12.39 0.98
C VAL A 234 18.83 -11.23 0.60
N ASP A 235 17.55 -11.35 0.92
CA ASP A 235 16.58 -10.27 0.75
C ASP A 235 15.52 -10.26 1.86
N MET A 236 14.86 -9.11 1.99
CA MET A 236 13.70 -8.93 2.85
C MET A 236 12.66 -8.06 2.15
N PHE A 237 11.44 -8.54 2.09
CA PHE A 237 10.33 -7.89 1.38
C PHE A 237 9.00 -8.22 2.08
N ARG A 238 7.94 -7.45 1.80
CA ARG A 238 6.61 -7.77 2.31
C ARG A 238 6.09 -9.06 1.67
N SER A 239 5.55 -9.95 2.49
CA SER A 239 4.97 -11.22 2.05
C SER A 239 3.89 -10.95 0.99
N PRO A 240 3.90 -11.69 -0.14
CA PRO A 240 2.88 -11.54 -1.18
C PRO A 240 1.50 -12.04 -0.73
N THR A 241 1.42 -12.74 0.40
CA THR A 241 0.16 -13.21 0.99
C THR A 241 -0.01 -12.63 2.38
N PRO A 242 -1.17 -12.01 2.67
CA PRO A 242 -1.44 -11.45 3.98
C PRO A 242 -1.75 -12.54 5.00
N ILE A 243 -1.41 -12.27 6.26
CA ILE A 243 -1.76 -13.10 7.42
C ILE A 243 -2.92 -12.45 8.17
N GLN A 244 -3.90 -13.26 8.56
CA GLN A 244 -5.04 -12.83 9.37
C GLN A 244 -5.06 -13.62 10.69
N GLU A 245 -4.89 -12.92 11.81
CA GLU A 245 -4.84 -13.55 13.14
C GLU A 245 -6.26 -13.77 13.71
N GLY A 246 -7.14 -12.78 13.56
CA GLY A 246 -8.55 -12.87 13.94
C GLY A 246 -9.52 -12.74 12.76
N ARG A 247 -10.68 -13.41 12.85
CA ARG A 247 -11.71 -13.42 11.78
C ARG A 247 -12.16 -12.03 11.32
N ASP A 248 -12.24 -11.08 12.24
CA ASP A 248 -12.70 -9.71 11.97
C ASP A 248 -11.55 -8.70 11.95
N GLU A 249 -10.32 -9.16 12.12
CA GLU A 249 -9.12 -8.33 12.08
C GLU A 249 -8.64 -8.15 10.64
N ARG A 250 -8.09 -6.97 10.37
CA ARG A 250 -7.53 -6.64 9.06
C ARG A 250 -6.27 -7.50 8.81
N PRO A 251 -6.21 -8.27 7.72
CA PRO A 251 -5.02 -9.04 7.37
C PRO A 251 -3.82 -8.12 7.11
N TYR A 252 -2.66 -8.47 7.62
CA TYR A 252 -1.42 -7.71 7.44
C TYR A 252 -0.43 -8.45 6.56
N LEU A 253 0.46 -7.71 5.90
CA LEU A 253 1.54 -8.24 5.07
C LEU A 253 2.81 -8.29 5.94
N PRO A 254 3.22 -9.44 6.52
CA PRO A 254 4.46 -9.51 7.29
C PRO A 254 5.67 -9.24 6.40
N TYR A 255 6.80 -8.86 6.99
CA TYR A 255 8.08 -8.94 6.30
C TYR A 255 8.53 -10.40 6.24
N MET A 256 8.96 -10.84 5.07
CA MET A 256 9.58 -12.12 4.82
C MET A 256 11.06 -11.91 4.57
N GLN A 257 11.90 -12.55 5.39
CA GLN A 257 13.33 -12.63 5.18
C GLN A 257 13.65 -13.96 4.50
N VAL A 258 14.43 -13.92 3.43
CA VAL A 258 14.87 -15.10 2.68
C VAL A 258 16.38 -15.09 2.53
N MET A 259 17.00 -16.24 2.77
CA MET A 259 18.43 -16.46 2.53
C MET A 259 18.60 -17.76 1.77
N VAL A 260 19.36 -17.73 0.68
CA VAL A 260 19.66 -18.90 -0.14
C VAL A 260 21.16 -18.98 -0.42
N ASP A 261 21.68 -20.19 -0.47
CA ASP A 261 23.01 -20.44 -1.03
C ASP A 261 22.88 -20.51 -2.56
N SER A 262 23.51 -19.57 -3.24
CA SER A 262 23.43 -19.46 -4.71
C SER A 262 24.10 -20.62 -5.44
N GLY A 263 25.12 -21.26 -4.85
CA GLY A 263 25.85 -22.35 -5.48
C GLY A 263 25.09 -23.67 -5.39
N SER A 264 24.44 -23.93 -4.26
CA SER A 264 23.72 -25.18 -4.01
C SER A 264 22.20 -25.08 -4.23
N PHE A 265 21.67 -23.88 -4.46
CA PHE A 265 20.23 -23.59 -4.53
C PHE A 265 19.48 -23.96 -3.23
N THR A 266 20.20 -24.08 -2.12
CA THR A 266 19.62 -24.46 -0.83
C THR A 266 19.03 -23.25 -0.15
N VAL A 267 17.76 -23.35 0.26
CA VAL A 267 17.14 -22.37 1.15
C VAL A 267 17.77 -22.51 2.53
N LEU A 268 18.52 -21.49 2.93
CA LEU A 268 19.15 -21.43 4.24
C LEU A 268 18.10 -21.01 5.25
N ALA A 269 17.34 -19.94 5.02
CA ALA A 269 16.34 -19.46 5.95
C ALA A 269 15.14 -18.82 5.27
N THR A 270 13.98 -18.95 5.94
CA THR A 270 12.76 -18.22 5.64
C THR A 270 12.11 -17.87 6.97
N GLU A 271 12.00 -16.58 7.27
CA GLU A 271 11.45 -16.09 8.54
C GLU A 271 10.43 -14.99 8.25
N CYS A 272 9.32 -14.98 8.97
CA CYS A 272 8.27 -13.95 8.86
C CYS A 272 8.23 -13.11 10.14
N THR A 273 8.21 -11.78 10.00
CA THR A 273 8.14 -10.85 11.13
C THR A 273 7.06 -9.80 10.91
N SER A 274 6.34 -9.44 11.98
CA SER A 274 5.44 -8.29 11.95
C SER A 274 6.18 -6.96 11.77
N ALA A 275 5.47 -5.91 11.39
CA ALA A 275 6.11 -4.69 10.91
C ALA A 275 7.02 -3.98 11.94
N GLY A 276 6.69 -4.04 13.23
CA GLY A 276 7.38 -3.26 14.26
C GLY A 276 8.84 -3.66 14.53
N HIS A 277 9.25 -4.88 14.18
CA HIS A 277 10.56 -5.44 14.59
C HIS A 277 11.38 -6.02 13.45
N HIS A 278 10.97 -5.81 12.19
CA HIS A 278 11.56 -6.46 11.02
C HIS A 278 13.08 -6.21 10.89
N ARG A 279 13.57 -5.01 11.19
CA ARG A 279 15.00 -4.67 11.13
C ARG A 279 15.84 -5.50 12.09
N GLN A 280 15.43 -5.58 13.35
CA GLN A 280 16.12 -6.37 14.37
C GLN A 280 16.02 -7.86 14.07
N ALA A 281 14.81 -8.32 13.72
CA ALA A 281 14.58 -9.71 13.35
C ALA A 281 15.41 -10.15 12.14
N PHE A 282 15.64 -9.26 11.16
CA PHE A 282 16.52 -9.53 10.04
C PHE A 282 17.96 -9.81 10.51
N VAL A 283 18.52 -8.93 11.35
CA VAL A 283 19.89 -9.08 11.87
C VAL A 283 20.02 -10.35 12.71
N ASP A 284 19.07 -10.60 13.60
CA ASP A 284 19.04 -11.81 14.43
C ASP A 284 18.90 -13.07 13.58
N GLY A 285 18.07 -13.02 12.53
CA GLY A 285 17.88 -14.09 11.55
C GLY A 285 19.15 -14.41 10.78
N LEU A 286 19.93 -13.39 10.40
CA LEU A 286 21.22 -13.57 9.71
C LEU A 286 22.23 -14.29 10.61
N ILE A 287 22.39 -13.82 11.85
CA ILE A 287 23.28 -14.43 12.84
C ILE A 287 22.82 -15.86 13.16
N LYS A 288 21.52 -16.06 13.37
CA LYS A 288 20.91 -17.39 13.61
C LYS A 288 21.18 -18.36 12.47
N THR A 289 21.12 -17.87 11.23
CA THR A 289 21.38 -18.70 10.05
C THR A 289 22.83 -19.14 9.97
N MET A 290 23.78 -18.23 10.19
CA MET A 290 25.21 -18.56 10.28
C MET A 290 25.50 -19.54 11.42
N ASP A 291 24.87 -19.36 12.58
CA ASP A 291 25.02 -20.25 13.72
C ASP A 291 24.49 -21.66 13.47
N ARG A 292 23.34 -21.77 12.79
CA ARG A 292 22.70 -23.06 12.50
C ARG A 292 23.47 -23.82 11.42
N THR A 293 23.91 -23.12 10.37
CA THR A 293 24.69 -23.69 9.27
C THR A 293 26.15 -23.93 9.67
N LYS A 294 26.60 -23.31 10.77
CA LYS A 294 28.01 -23.27 11.18
C LYS A 294 28.93 -22.78 10.07
N ALA A 295 28.43 -21.87 9.24
CA ALA A 295 29.11 -21.36 8.06
C ALA A 295 29.12 -19.82 8.04
N ILE A 296 30.24 -19.26 7.57
CA ILE A 296 30.39 -17.86 7.21
C ILE A 296 30.63 -17.83 5.68
N PRO A 297 29.75 -17.20 4.89
CA PRO A 297 29.89 -17.18 3.44
C PRO A 297 31.08 -16.31 3.01
N GLY A 298 31.55 -16.56 1.79
CA GLY A 298 32.58 -15.76 1.14
C GLY A 298 32.05 -14.41 0.67
N GLU A 299 30.75 -14.33 0.40
CA GLU A 299 30.06 -13.10 -0.01
C GLU A 299 28.56 -13.16 0.34
N ILE A 300 27.99 -12.00 0.66
CA ILE A 300 26.54 -11.80 0.72
C ILE A 300 26.12 -10.89 -0.44
N GLN A 301 25.15 -11.33 -1.23
CA GLN A 301 24.54 -10.56 -2.30
C GLN A 301 23.14 -10.12 -1.89
N VAL A 302 22.84 -8.85 -2.14
CA VAL A 302 21.55 -8.23 -1.82
C VAL A 302 21.06 -7.44 -3.03
N MET A 303 19.76 -7.24 -3.13
CA MET A 303 19.18 -6.45 -4.23
C MET A 303 19.03 -4.96 -3.87
N ARG A 304 18.66 -4.70 -2.60
CA ARG A 304 18.21 -3.38 -2.12
C ARG A 304 19.23 -2.75 -1.18
N ASP A 305 19.39 -1.44 -1.25
CA ASP A 305 20.28 -0.68 -0.36
C ASP A 305 19.84 -0.79 1.11
N SER A 306 18.53 -0.82 1.36
CA SER A 306 17.93 -1.01 2.68
C SER A 306 18.35 -2.34 3.35
N VAL A 307 18.46 -3.42 2.58
CA VAL A 307 18.93 -4.74 3.06
C VAL A 307 20.46 -4.76 3.21
N LEU A 308 21.17 -4.07 2.32
CA LEU A 308 22.61 -3.86 2.43
C LEU A 308 22.97 -3.20 3.78
N GLU A 309 22.26 -2.14 4.16
CA GLU A 309 22.44 -1.47 5.46
C GLU A 309 22.18 -2.39 6.66
N LEU A 310 21.23 -3.33 6.54
CA LEU A 310 20.96 -4.30 7.60
C LEU A 310 22.03 -5.40 7.69
N CYS A 311 22.70 -5.73 6.59
CA CYS A 311 23.79 -6.72 6.58
C CYS A 311 25.09 -6.15 7.14
N LYS A 312 25.38 -4.86 6.89
CA LYS A 312 26.64 -4.18 7.26
C LYS A 312 27.10 -4.41 8.71
N PRO A 313 26.25 -4.28 9.75
CA PRO A 313 26.67 -4.44 11.14
C PRO A 313 27.23 -5.83 11.47
N VAL A 314 26.73 -6.87 10.81
CA VAL A 314 27.18 -8.25 10.96
C VAL A 314 28.37 -8.54 10.04
N ALA A 315 28.23 -8.21 8.75
CA ALA A 315 29.20 -8.56 7.72
C ALA A 315 30.57 -7.90 7.95
N SER A 316 30.60 -6.63 8.37
CA SER A 316 31.85 -5.92 8.71
C SER A 316 32.64 -6.59 9.84
N ARG A 317 31.96 -7.05 10.89
CA ARG A 317 32.58 -7.75 12.04
C ARG A 317 33.12 -9.12 11.68
N LEU A 318 32.50 -9.79 10.70
CA LEU A 318 32.94 -11.11 10.21
C LEU A 318 33.86 -11.02 8.99
N ASN A 319 34.17 -9.82 8.52
CA ASN A 319 34.94 -9.56 7.30
C ASN A 319 34.36 -10.29 6.07
N VAL A 320 33.04 -10.20 5.91
CA VAL A 320 32.29 -10.73 4.76
C VAL A 320 31.93 -9.56 3.83
N PRO A 321 32.29 -9.61 2.54
CA PRO A 321 31.86 -8.60 1.59
C PRO A 321 30.35 -8.69 1.36
N VAL A 322 29.68 -7.54 1.33
CA VAL A 322 28.27 -7.41 0.93
C VAL A 322 28.23 -6.64 -0.39
N ARG A 323 27.62 -7.23 -1.42
CA ARG A 323 27.49 -6.62 -2.75
C ARG A 323 26.03 -6.42 -3.11
N ARG A 324 25.72 -5.24 -3.63
CA ARG A 324 24.46 -4.99 -4.30
C ARG A 324 24.52 -5.54 -5.72
N ASN A 325 23.51 -6.31 -6.09
CA ASN A 325 23.30 -6.79 -7.45
C ASN A 325 21.90 -6.39 -7.93
N ALA A 326 21.76 -6.16 -9.23
CA ALA A 326 20.46 -5.83 -9.82
C ALA A 326 19.48 -7.02 -9.81
N ARG A 327 19.99 -8.25 -9.61
CA ARG A 327 19.21 -9.49 -9.57
C ARG A 327 19.80 -10.46 -8.57
N LEU A 328 18.94 -11.30 -8.01
CA LEU A 328 19.29 -12.42 -7.14
C LEU A 328 18.66 -13.68 -7.74
N PRO A 329 19.29 -14.33 -8.75
CA PRO A 329 18.62 -15.32 -9.58
C PRO A 329 18.03 -16.51 -8.81
N VAL A 330 18.73 -17.00 -7.79
CA VAL A 330 18.26 -18.14 -7.00
C VAL A 330 17.10 -17.73 -6.09
N LEU A 331 17.22 -16.57 -5.46
CA LEU A 331 16.17 -16.00 -4.63
C LEU A 331 14.91 -15.65 -5.45
N GLU A 332 15.06 -15.06 -6.64
CA GLU A 332 13.96 -14.75 -7.57
C GLU A 332 13.19 -16.01 -7.97
N VAL A 333 13.89 -17.11 -8.31
CA VAL A 333 13.26 -18.40 -8.60
C VAL A 333 12.52 -18.94 -7.38
N PHE A 334 13.13 -18.85 -6.19
CA PHE A 334 12.47 -19.26 -4.94
C PHE A 334 11.18 -18.46 -4.70
N VAL A 335 11.25 -17.13 -4.73
CA VAL A 335 10.11 -16.24 -4.48
C VAL A 335 9.00 -16.49 -5.51
N THR A 336 9.35 -16.62 -6.79
CA THR A 336 8.39 -16.95 -7.85
C THR A 336 7.70 -18.30 -7.57
N SER A 337 8.44 -19.32 -7.14
CA SER A 337 7.87 -20.62 -6.81
C SER A 337 6.92 -20.57 -5.60
N VAL A 338 7.24 -19.73 -4.61
CA VAL A 338 6.38 -19.49 -3.44
C VAL A 338 5.10 -18.80 -3.87
N MET A 339 5.18 -17.74 -4.67
CA MET A 339 4.02 -17.01 -5.20
C MET A 339 3.07 -17.94 -5.98
N GLN A 340 3.62 -18.76 -6.89
CA GLN A 340 2.84 -19.73 -7.67
C GLN A 340 2.11 -20.75 -6.77
N ARG A 341 2.78 -21.27 -5.73
CA ARG A 341 2.16 -22.22 -4.79
C ARG A 341 1.09 -21.58 -3.91
N LEU A 342 1.25 -20.30 -3.59
CA LEU A 342 0.28 -19.53 -2.82
C LEU A 342 -0.88 -19.00 -3.68
N GLY A 343 -0.87 -19.26 -4.99
CA GLY A 343 -1.92 -18.83 -5.91
C GLY A 343 -1.93 -17.32 -6.15
N VAL A 344 -0.83 -16.63 -5.83
CA VAL A 344 -0.62 -15.22 -6.17
C VAL A 344 -0.17 -15.18 -7.63
N LYS A 345 -0.98 -14.56 -8.49
CA LYS A 345 -0.70 -14.41 -9.92
C LYS A 345 0.15 -13.20 -10.21
#